data_AF-A0A3N6A287-F1
#
_entry.id   AF-A0A3N6A287-F1
#
_cell.length_a   1.000
_cell.length_b   1.000
_cell.length_c   1.000
_cell.angle_alpha   90.00
_cell.angle_beta   90.00
_cell.angle_gamma   90.00
#
_symmetry.space_group_name_H-M   'P 1'
#
loop_
_entity.id
_entity.type
_entity.pdbx_description
1 polymer ?
#
loop_
_entity_poly.entity_id
_entity_poly.type
_entity_poly.pdbx_seq_one_letter_code
_entity_poly.pdbx_strand_id
1 'polypeptide(L)'
;ARAAWMKVDACVNTDFWDTTWLHRRTRRIHMFHGVAGKYGLDAPVDLAPTVRSFDRLLFPNEDRLRRYTEAALVADGSPAAVLAGYPKVDSLVDGTLDGAAVRLALGLDPGRPTVIYAPTWSPHSSLNHVGEALITALSGAGYNVIVKLHDRSYDLTSRGSGGVDWRSRLEAFEGHPRVKLASSPDATPYLAAADALVTDHSSIGFEYSLLDRPLVIVDCPDLVASARVTPSKVSALRSAAEVVSAPGEAVHAVRRQLEDPSLHSCERQALARQFFYRPGTATDRAVRAIYEVLALEPHAAALPARAIQERVTT
;
A
#
# COMPACT_ATOMS: atom_id res chain seq x y z
N ALA A 1 22.30 14.59 12.30
CA ALA A 1 22.38 13.24 12.93
C ALA A 1 23.82 12.75 12.86
N ARG A 2 24.36 12.13 13.92
CA ARG A 2 25.65 11.42 13.88
C ARG A 2 25.38 9.97 13.44
N ALA A 3 25.89 9.58 12.28
CA ALA A 3 25.89 8.17 11.89
C ALA A 3 26.93 7.43 12.75
N ALA A 4 26.52 6.33 13.38
CA ALA A 4 27.40 5.48 14.17
C ALA A 4 27.33 4.05 13.63
N TRP A 5 28.48 3.41 13.49
CA TRP A 5 28.53 1.98 13.18
C TRP A 5 27.99 1.21 14.39
N MET A 6 27.00 0.36 14.15
CA MET A 6 26.45 -0.53 15.15
C MET A 6 26.39 -1.96 14.63
N LYS A 7 26.60 -2.91 15.53
CA LYS A 7 26.37 -4.33 15.25
C LYS A 7 24.91 -4.64 15.55
N VAL A 8 24.25 -5.33 14.63
CA VAL A 8 22.86 -5.80 14.78
C VAL A 8 22.79 -7.29 14.51
N ASP A 9 21.93 -8.00 15.25
CA ASP A 9 21.73 -9.45 15.10
C ASP A 9 20.84 -9.77 13.89
N ALA A 10 19.88 -8.89 13.59
CA ALA A 10 19.05 -8.96 12.38
C ALA A 10 18.92 -7.59 11.70
N CYS A 11 18.77 -7.61 10.38
CA CYS A 11 18.32 -6.50 9.56
C CYS A 11 17.04 -6.93 8.84
N VAL A 12 15.95 -6.23 9.14
CA VAL A 12 14.65 -6.42 8.50
C VAL A 12 14.45 -5.30 7.50
N ASN A 13 14.21 -5.64 6.24
CA ASN A 13 13.95 -4.64 5.21
C ASN A 13 12.78 -5.05 4.30
N THR A 14 12.33 -4.12 3.48
CA THR A 14 11.20 -4.32 2.58
C THR A 14 11.57 -4.14 1.12
N ASP A 15 12.81 -3.76 0.82
CA ASP A 15 13.32 -3.54 -0.55
C ASP A 15 14.60 -4.37 -0.81
N PHE A 16 14.86 -4.69 -2.07
CA PHE A 16 16.10 -5.33 -2.52
C PHE A 16 17.16 -4.30 -2.96
N TRP A 17 16.77 -3.04 -3.14
CA TRP A 17 17.69 -1.95 -3.45
C TRP A 17 18.42 -1.45 -2.20
N ASP A 18 19.59 -0.84 -2.41
CA ASP A 18 20.37 -0.16 -1.36
C ASP A 18 20.69 -1.02 -0.13
N THR A 19 20.98 -2.31 -0.34
CA THR A 19 21.39 -3.20 0.75
C THR A 19 22.70 -2.71 1.37
N THR A 20 22.65 -2.37 2.66
CA THR A 20 23.82 -1.89 3.40
C THR A 20 24.83 -3.00 3.68
N TRP A 21 26.08 -2.62 3.94
CA TRP A 21 27.09 -3.55 4.42
C TRP A 21 26.74 -4.00 5.84
N LEU A 22 26.53 -5.30 6.02
CA LEU A 22 26.21 -5.90 7.31
C LEU A 22 27.36 -6.81 7.74
N HIS A 23 27.58 -6.90 9.05
CA HIS A 23 28.54 -7.85 9.60
C HIS A 23 28.11 -9.28 9.22
N ARG A 24 29.07 -10.18 8.94
CA ARG A 24 28.81 -11.57 8.48
C ARG A 24 27.88 -12.42 9.36
N ARG A 25 27.57 -11.97 10.58
CA ARG A 25 26.70 -12.67 11.53
C ARG A 25 25.27 -12.12 11.57
N THR A 26 25.01 -10.98 10.94
CA THR A 26 23.69 -10.35 10.92
C THR A 26 22.76 -11.15 10.02
N ARG A 27 21.61 -11.58 10.56
CA ARG A 27 20.54 -12.22 9.80
C ARG A 27 19.80 -11.22 8.92
N ARG A 28 19.55 -11.59 7.68
CA ARG A 28 18.88 -10.73 6.68
C ARG A 28 17.47 -11.25 6.44
N ILE A 29 16.49 -10.40 6.69
CA ILE A 29 15.07 -10.74 6.63
C ILE A 29 14.37 -9.74 5.72
N HIS A 30 13.63 -10.23 4.74
CA HIS A 30 12.91 -9.40 3.77
C HIS A 30 11.40 -9.55 3.91
N MET A 31 10.64 -8.45 3.89
CA MET A 31 9.17 -8.45 4.08
C MET A 31 8.37 -7.91 2.90
N PHE A 32 9.03 -7.52 1.80
CA PHE A 32 8.43 -6.83 0.64
C PHE A 32 7.68 -5.53 1.02
N HIS A 33 7.32 -4.70 0.04
CA HIS A 33 6.63 -3.40 0.28
C HIS A 33 5.43 -3.15 -0.63
N GLY A 34 4.92 -4.16 -1.32
CA GLY A 34 3.77 -3.97 -2.19
C GLY A 34 3.42 -5.19 -3.02
N VAL A 35 2.20 -5.23 -3.54
CA VAL A 35 1.62 -6.36 -4.28
C VAL A 35 1.20 -6.01 -5.70
N ALA A 36 1.40 -4.76 -6.12
CA ALA A 36 0.99 -4.26 -7.45
C ALA A 36 1.83 -4.75 -8.64
N GLY A 37 2.88 -5.54 -8.40
CA GLY A 37 3.71 -6.14 -9.45
C GLY A 37 4.48 -5.16 -10.33
N LYS A 38 4.94 -4.05 -9.75
CA LYS A 38 5.76 -3.04 -10.40
C LYS A 38 7.24 -3.46 -10.45
N TYR A 39 7.94 -2.90 -11.42
CA TYR A 39 9.40 -2.91 -11.59
C TYR A 39 10.03 -4.30 -11.77
N GLY A 40 9.24 -5.31 -12.14
CA GLY A 40 9.73 -6.70 -12.30
C GLY A 40 9.98 -7.43 -10.98
N LEU A 41 9.45 -6.93 -9.86
CA LEU A 41 9.73 -7.47 -8.52
C LEU A 41 8.91 -8.71 -8.14
N ASP A 42 7.96 -9.13 -8.98
CA ASP A 42 7.20 -10.36 -8.75
C ASP A 42 8.01 -11.63 -9.05
N ALA A 43 9.09 -11.53 -9.84
CA ALA A 43 10.10 -12.58 -10.07
C ALA A 43 11.41 -11.95 -10.60
N PRO A 44 12.19 -11.25 -9.75
CA PRO A 44 13.35 -10.48 -10.20
C PRO A 44 14.58 -11.38 -10.41
N VAL A 45 14.62 -12.10 -11.53
CA VAL A 45 15.73 -13.02 -11.88
C VAL A 45 17.10 -12.34 -11.92
N ASP A 46 17.14 -11.08 -12.32
CA ASP A 46 18.38 -10.28 -12.34
C ASP A 46 18.93 -9.98 -10.93
N LEU A 47 18.07 -10.10 -9.90
CA LEU A 47 18.44 -9.91 -8.50
C LEU A 47 18.67 -11.24 -7.76
N ALA A 48 18.74 -12.37 -8.47
CA ALA A 48 18.85 -13.69 -7.84
C ALA A 48 19.99 -13.81 -6.80
N PRO A 49 21.21 -13.29 -7.02
CA PRO A 49 22.26 -13.30 -5.99
C PRO A 49 21.85 -12.54 -4.72
N THR A 50 21.18 -11.39 -4.88
CA THR A 50 20.68 -10.58 -3.76
C THR A 50 19.56 -11.31 -3.03
N VAL A 51 18.57 -11.85 -3.74
CA VAL A 51 17.45 -12.59 -3.13
C VAL A 51 17.95 -13.79 -2.33
N ARG A 52 18.90 -14.57 -2.89
CA ARG A 52 19.49 -15.74 -2.23
C ARG A 52 20.38 -15.40 -1.03
N SER A 53 20.73 -14.12 -0.85
CA SER A 53 21.54 -13.68 0.30
C SER A 53 20.73 -13.45 1.58
N PHE A 54 19.40 -13.55 1.53
CA PHE A 54 18.53 -13.40 2.69
C PHE A 54 18.35 -14.74 3.43
N ASP A 55 18.45 -14.71 4.75
CA ASP A 55 18.17 -15.87 5.61
C ASP A 55 16.66 -16.18 5.67
N ARG A 56 15.82 -15.15 5.51
CA ARG A 56 14.35 -15.24 5.46
C ARG A 56 13.72 -14.26 4.47
N LEU A 57 12.74 -14.75 3.73
CA LEU A 57 11.86 -14.02 2.83
C LEU A 57 10.42 -14.25 3.32
N LEU A 58 9.76 -13.21 3.81
CA LEU A 58 8.41 -13.25 4.38
C LEU A 58 7.40 -12.86 3.30
N PHE A 59 6.86 -13.84 2.60
CA PHE A 59 5.97 -13.65 1.45
C PHE A 59 4.58 -13.17 1.87
N PRO A 60 4.01 -12.16 1.16
CA PRO A 60 2.69 -11.61 1.48
C PRO A 60 1.53 -12.50 0.99
N ASN A 61 1.77 -13.36 0.00
CA ASN A 61 0.77 -14.23 -0.61
C ASN A 61 1.40 -15.40 -1.36
N GLU A 62 0.56 -16.39 -1.65
CA GLU A 62 0.93 -17.63 -2.37
C GLU A 62 1.36 -17.35 -3.81
N ASP A 63 0.76 -16.37 -4.49
CA ASP A 63 1.12 -16.02 -5.88
C ASP A 63 2.58 -15.59 -5.99
N ARG A 64 3.05 -14.71 -5.09
CA ARG A 64 4.45 -14.27 -5.11
C ARG A 64 5.40 -15.40 -4.70
N LEU A 65 5.05 -16.19 -3.69
CA LEU A 65 5.85 -17.35 -3.29
C LEU A 65 6.03 -18.31 -4.47
N ARG A 66 4.93 -18.68 -5.14
CA ARG A 66 4.94 -19.55 -6.31
C ARG A 66 5.82 -18.99 -7.43
N ARG A 67 5.69 -17.71 -7.77
CA ARG A 67 6.52 -17.06 -8.80
C ARG A 67 8.03 -17.11 -8.47
N TYR A 68 8.39 -16.93 -7.20
CA TYR A 68 9.79 -17.01 -6.77
C TYR A 68 10.32 -18.46 -6.84
N THR A 69 9.49 -19.45 -6.51
CA THR A 69 9.84 -20.87 -6.66
C THR A 69 9.99 -21.26 -8.12
N GLU A 70 9.03 -20.92 -8.99
CA GLU A 70 9.06 -21.19 -10.43
C GLU A 70 10.25 -20.52 -11.13
N ALA A 71 10.63 -19.32 -10.70
CA ALA A 71 11.81 -18.61 -11.20
C ALA A 71 13.14 -19.11 -10.60
N ALA A 72 13.11 -20.17 -9.78
CA ALA A 72 14.27 -20.73 -9.08
C ALA A 72 15.03 -19.70 -8.21
N LEU A 73 14.34 -18.66 -7.72
CA LEU A 73 14.88 -17.67 -6.79
C LEU A 73 14.96 -18.25 -5.37
N VAL A 74 14.03 -19.13 -5.05
CA VAL A 74 14.00 -19.93 -3.82
C VAL A 74 13.68 -21.37 -4.20
N ALA A 75 14.30 -22.34 -3.53
CA ALA A 75 13.96 -23.75 -3.72
C ALA A 75 12.56 -24.06 -3.16
N ASP A 76 11.86 -24.99 -3.78
CA ASP A 76 10.58 -25.47 -3.25
C ASP A 76 10.77 -26.08 -1.85
N GLY A 77 9.84 -25.76 -0.94
CA GLY A 77 9.93 -26.13 0.47
C GLY A 77 11.11 -25.52 1.25
N SER A 78 11.84 -24.55 0.70
CA SER A 78 12.96 -23.91 1.39
C SER A 78 12.52 -23.26 2.70
N PRO A 79 13.21 -23.51 3.84
CA PRO A 79 12.90 -22.83 5.09
C PRO A 79 13.18 -21.32 5.05
N ALA A 80 13.92 -20.84 4.04
CA ALA A 80 14.14 -19.42 3.83
C ALA A 80 12.88 -18.70 3.32
N ALA A 81 11.93 -19.39 2.69
CA ALA A 81 10.66 -18.81 2.25
C ALA A 81 9.55 -19.11 3.26
N VAL A 82 8.98 -18.07 3.84
CA VAL A 82 7.88 -18.18 4.79
C VAL A 82 6.68 -17.42 4.26
N LEU A 83 5.54 -18.09 4.15
CA LEU A 83 4.27 -17.44 3.83
C LEU A 83 3.73 -16.74 5.08
N ALA A 84 4.11 -15.47 5.26
CA ALA A 84 3.79 -14.70 6.45
C ALA A 84 2.48 -13.89 6.32
N GLY A 85 2.08 -13.52 5.11
CA GLY A 85 1.08 -12.47 4.91
C GLY A 85 1.73 -11.09 4.93
N TYR A 86 0.92 -10.04 5.00
CA TYR A 86 1.40 -8.66 4.89
C TYR A 86 1.07 -7.85 6.16
N PRO A 87 2.01 -7.74 7.12
CA PRO A 87 1.76 -7.10 8.42
C PRO A 87 1.21 -5.69 8.36
N LYS A 88 1.60 -4.93 7.32
CA LYS A 88 1.14 -3.56 7.06
C LYS A 88 -0.40 -3.45 7.11
N VAL A 89 -1.13 -4.47 6.66
CA VAL A 89 -2.59 -4.41 6.49
C VAL A 89 -3.38 -5.18 7.54
N ASP A 90 -2.74 -5.71 8.58
CA ASP A 90 -3.47 -6.44 9.63
C ASP A 90 -4.53 -5.55 10.31
N SER A 91 -4.18 -4.30 10.58
CA SER A 91 -5.03 -3.28 11.22
C SER A 91 -6.31 -2.97 10.44
N LEU A 92 -6.34 -3.26 9.13
CA LEU A 92 -7.52 -3.06 8.29
C LEU A 92 -8.63 -4.08 8.58
N VAL A 93 -8.30 -5.24 9.17
CA VAL A 93 -9.24 -6.36 9.32
C VAL A 93 -9.28 -6.97 10.73
N ASP A 94 -8.38 -6.57 11.63
CA ASP A 94 -8.31 -7.07 13.02
C ASP A 94 -9.23 -6.31 14.00
N GLY A 95 -9.91 -5.26 13.53
CA GLY A 95 -10.82 -4.44 14.32
C GLY A 95 -10.15 -3.37 15.20
N THR A 96 -8.85 -3.15 15.06
CA THR A 96 -8.10 -2.15 15.84
C THR A 96 -8.33 -0.71 15.36
N LEU A 97 -8.70 -0.52 14.09
CA LEU A 97 -8.95 0.80 13.52
C LEU A 97 -10.41 1.21 13.62
N ASP A 98 -10.65 2.43 14.13
CA ASP A 98 -11.94 3.11 14.09
C ASP A 98 -11.91 4.23 13.03
N GLY A 99 -12.48 3.94 11.86
CA GLY A 99 -12.57 4.90 10.76
C GLY A 99 -13.38 6.15 11.11
N ALA A 100 -14.38 6.06 12.01
CA ALA A 100 -15.17 7.22 12.43
C ALA A 100 -14.33 8.14 13.34
N ALA A 101 -13.54 7.58 14.25
CA ALA A 101 -12.59 8.33 15.06
C ALA A 101 -11.54 9.04 14.19
N VAL A 102 -11.03 8.39 13.14
CA VAL A 102 -10.09 9.01 12.18
C VAL A 102 -10.75 10.18 11.44
N ARG A 103 -11.99 10.03 10.95
CA ARG A 103 -12.74 11.13 10.31
C ARG A 103 -12.94 12.32 11.26
N LEU A 104 -13.29 12.05 12.51
CA LEU A 104 -13.46 13.09 13.53
C LEU A 104 -12.13 13.81 13.82
N ALA A 105 -11.03 13.07 13.97
CA ALA A 105 -9.70 13.63 14.19
C ALA A 105 -9.23 14.53 13.04
N LEU A 106 -9.63 14.20 11.80
CA LEU A 106 -9.38 15.01 10.62
C LEU A 106 -10.34 16.22 10.49
N GLY A 107 -11.36 16.32 11.34
CA GLY A 107 -12.40 17.34 11.24
C GLY A 107 -13.24 17.22 9.97
N LEU A 108 -13.49 15.99 9.52
CA LEU A 108 -14.36 15.69 8.39
C LEU A 108 -15.83 15.61 8.85
N ASP A 109 -16.74 16.06 7.99
CA ASP A 109 -18.18 16.06 8.27
C ASP A 109 -18.73 14.62 8.26
N PRO A 110 -19.24 14.07 9.39
CA PRO A 110 -19.73 12.70 9.46
C PRO A 110 -20.99 12.46 8.62
N GLY A 111 -21.69 13.51 8.17
CA GLY A 111 -22.85 13.41 7.29
C GLY A 111 -22.50 13.23 5.81
N ARG A 112 -21.21 13.19 5.46
CA ARG A 112 -20.74 13.08 4.07
C ARG A 112 -19.89 11.83 3.86
N PRO A 113 -20.07 11.12 2.72
CA PRO A 113 -19.17 10.04 2.35
C PRO A 113 -17.74 10.57 2.21
N THR A 114 -16.78 9.78 2.68
CA THR A 114 -15.34 10.05 2.60
C THR A 114 -14.72 9.27 1.46
N VAL A 115 -14.09 9.98 0.53
CA VAL A 115 -13.32 9.41 -0.56
C VAL A 115 -11.84 9.62 -0.26
N ILE A 116 -11.04 8.57 -0.31
CA ILE A 116 -9.58 8.71 -0.31
C ILE A 116 -9.07 8.72 -1.75
N TYR A 117 -8.26 9.71 -2.09
CA TYR A 117 -7.48 9.76 -3.32
C TYR A 117 -6.02 9.42 -2.98
N ALA A 118 -5.53 8.28 -3.46
CA ALA A 118 -4.20 7.76 -3.12
C ALA A 118 -3.42 7.27 -4.36
N PRO A 119 -2.92 8.19 -5.20
CA PRO A 119 -2.25 7.86 -6.46
C PRO A 119 -0.83 7.32 -6.27
N THR A 120 -0.31 6.69 -7.32
CA THR A 120 1.12 6.35 -7.44
C THR A 120 1.98 7.62 -7.60
N TRP A 121 3.28 7.52 -7.28
CA TRP A 121 4.28 8.51 -7.69
C TRP A 121 4.88 8.13 -9.05
N SER A 122 4.88 9.05 -10.01
CA SER A 122 5.51 8.92 -11.33
C SER A 122 5.15 10.15 -12.17
N PRO A 123 5.98 10.60 -13.13
CA PRO A 123 5.55 11.52 -14.19
C PRO A 123 4.27 11.07 -14.92
N HIS A 124 3.99 9.76 -14.94
CA HIS A 124 2.82 9.16 -15.59
C HIS A 124 1.67 8.81 -14.63
N SER A 125 1.74 9.26 -13.38
CA SER A 125 0.71 8.96 -12.38
C SER A 125 -0.56 9.78 -12.60
N SER A 126 -1.68 9.30 -12.08
CA SER A 126 -2.93 10.07 -12.06
C SER A 126 -2.78 11.40 -11.34
N LEU A 127 -1.84 11.50 -10.39
CA LEU A 127 -1.52 12.75 -9.69
C LEU A 127 -1.07 13.82 -10.68
N ASN A 128 -0.12 13.48 -11.55
CA ASN A 128 0.39 14.39 -12.59
C ASN A 128 -0.59 14.62 -13.74
N HIS A 129 -1.46 13.65 -14.05
CA HIS A 129 -2.41 13.80 -15.16
C HIS A 129 -3.66 14.59 -14.77
N VAL A 130 -4.25 14.30 -13.61
CA VAL A 130 -5.58 14.80 -13.21
C VAL A 130 -5.70 15.16 -11.73
N GLY A 131 -4.63 15.12 -10.94
CA GLY A 131 -4.68 15.18 -9.48
C GLY A 131 -5.49 16.34 -8.90
N GLU A 132 -5.12 17.58 -9.22
CA GLU A 132 -5.82 18.79 -8.71
C GLU A 132 -7.27 18.87 -9.20
N ALA A 133 -7.50 18.53 -10.47
CA ALA A 133 -8.84 18.52 -11.07
C ALA A 133 -9.73 17.45 -10.42
N LEU A 134 -9.17 16.29 -10.08
CA LEU A 134 -9.86 15.20 -9.39
C LEU A 134 -10.20 15.55 -7.95
N ILE A 135 -9.27 16.14 -7.20
CA ILE A 135 -9.51 16.64 -5.83
C ILE A 135 -10.64 17.69 -5.85
N THR A 136 -10.58 18.61 -6.81
CA THR A 136 -11.60 19.65 -7.00
C THR A 136 -12.96 19.05 -7.36
N ALA A 137 -13.00 18.08 -8.28
CA ALA A 137 -14.24 17.44 -8.72
C ALA A 137 -14.91 16.65 -7.58
N LEU A 138 -14.14 15.84 -6.84
CA LEU A 138 -14.66 15.06 -5.72
C LEU A 138 -15.19 15.96 -4.59
N SER A 139 -14.41 16.97 -4.19
CA SER A 139 -14.82 17.89 -3.13
C SER A 139 -15.95 18.84 -3.56
N GLY A 140 -16.02 19.21 -4.84
CA GLY A 140 -17.12 19.96 -5.45
C GLY A 140 -18.41 19.15 -5.55
N ALA A 141 -18.32 17.83 -5.73
CA ALA A 141 -19.45 16.91 -5.69
C ALA A 141 -19.99 16.65 -4.27
N GLY A 142 -19.36 17.23 -3.24
CA GLY A 142 -19.85 17.21 -1.86
C GLY A 142 -19.24 16.13 -0.97
N TYR A 143 -18.26 15.35 -1.46
CA TYR A 143 -17.55 14.36 -0.65
C TYR A 143 -16.54 15.01 0.30
N ASN A 144 -16.30 14.34 1.43
CA ASN A 144 -15.03 14.51 2.14
C ASN A 144 -13.93 13.85 1.30
N VAL A 145 -12.76 14.48 1.18
CA VAL A 145 -11.64 13.99 0.36
C VAL A 145 -10.38 13.92 1.22
N ILE A 146 -9.84 12.72 1.39
CA ILE A 146 -8.52 12.51 1.96
C ILE A 146 -7.53 12.35 0.81
N VAL A 147 -6.50 13.18 0.75
CA VAL A 147 -5.43 13.07 -0.26
C VAL A 147 -4.22 12.45 0.42
N LYS A 148 -3.88 11.20 0.05
CA LYS A 148 -2.72 10.48 0.61
C LYS A 148 -1.68 10.25 -0.48
N LEU A 149 -0.62 11.06 -0.46
CA LEU A 149 0.50 10.88 -1.38
C LEU A 149 1.55 9.91 -0.82
N HIS A 150 2.27 9.28 -1.74
CA HIS A 150 3.49 8.54 -1.44
C HIS A 150 4.66 9.53 -1.27
N ASP A 151 5.63 9.24 -0.40
CA ASP A 151 6.73 10.18 -0.10
C ASP A 151 7.53 10.58 -1.36
N ARG A 152 7.72 9.63 -2.29
CA ARG A 152 8.32 9.86 -3.61
C ARG A 152 7.55 10.85 -4.50
N SER A 153 6.29 11.17 -4.21
CA SER A 153 5.57 12.24 -4.90
C SER A 153 6.10 13.63 -4.53
N TYR A 154 6.85 13.76 -3.42
CA TYR A 154 7.53 15.01 -3.03
C TYR A 154 9.00 15.06 -3.49
N ASP A 155 9.48 14.02 -4.19
CA ASP A 155 10.80 13.97 -4.80
C ASP A 155 10.78 14.76 -6.13
N LEU A 156 11.44 15.93 -6.19
CA LEU A 156 11.45 16.82 -7.36
C LEU A 156 12.19 16.25 -8.58
N THR A 157 12.76 15.06 -8.49
CA THR A 157 13.37 14.42 -9.66
C THR A 157 12.32 14.06 -10.73
N SER A 158 12.76 14.00 -11.99
CA SER A 158 11.92 13.54 -13.11
C SER A 158 11.32 12.15 -12.87
N ARG A 159 12.05 11.26 -12.18
CA ARG A 159 11.57 9.91 -11.84
C ARG A 159 10.50 9.94 -10.76
N GLY A 160 10.63 10.82 -9.75
CA GLY A 160 9.72 10.95 -8.62
C GLY A 160 8.41 11.62 -9.01
N SER A 161 8.32 12.91 -8.75
CA SER A 161 7.17 13.77 -9.04
C SER A 161 7.03 14.17 -10.51
N GLY A 162 8.02 13.89 -11.36
CA GLY A 162 8.06 14.47 -12.71
C GLY A 162 8.53 15.93 -12.74
N GLY A 163 9.17 16.41 -11.66
CA GLY A 163 9.57 17.81 -11.52
C GLY A 163 8.49 18.73 -10.96
N VAL A 164 7.34 18.18 -10.58
CA VAL A 164 6.22 18.94 -10.02
C VAL A 164 6.38 19.07 -8.51
N ASP A 165 6.37 20.30 -8.01
CA ASP A 165 6.38 20.56 -6.57
C ASP A 165 4.99 20.34 -5.96
N TRP A 166 4.66 19.07 -5.70
CA TRP A 166 3.37 18.69 -5.13
C TRP A 166 3.09 19.24 -3.74
N ARG A 167 4.12 19.65 -2.98
CA ARG A 167 3.90 20.36 -1.72
C ARG A 167 3.25 21.71 -2.01
N SER A 168 3.90 22.53 -2.81
CA SER A 168 3.40 23.86 -3.21
C SER A 168 2.05 23.80 -3.95
N ARG A 169 1.83 22.78 -4.81
CA ARG A 169 0.54 22.63 -5.51
C ARG A 169 -0.62 22.33 -4.57
N LEU A 170 -0.39 21.48 -3.55
CA LEU A 170 -1.44 21.08 -2.63
C LEU A 170 -1.77 22.14 -1.57
N GLU A 171 -0.94 23.16 -1.39
CA GLU A 171 -1.24 24.34 -0.56
C GLU A 171 -2.56 25.02 -0.97
N ALA A 172 -2.95 24.94 -2.24
CA ALA A 172 -4.23 25.45 -2.74
C ALA A 172 -5.47 24.78 -2.08
N PHE A 173 -5.29 23.61 -1.46
CA PHE A 173 -6.35 22.90 -0.74
C PHE A 173 -6.22 23.01 0.79
N GLU A 174 -5.18 23.67 1.30
CA GLU A 174 -5.06 23.92 2.73
C GLU A 174 -6.23 24.79 3.22
N GLY A 175 -6.79 24.42 4.38
CA GLY A 175 -7.97 25.08 4.94
C GLY A 175 -9.30 24.76 4.24
N HIS A 176 -9.30 24.00 3.12
CA HIS A 176 -10.54 23.60 2.47
C HIS A 176 -11.36 22.68 3.41
N PRO A 177 -12.65 22.97 3.69
CA PRO A 177 -13.40 22.28 4.74
C PRO A 177 -13.61 20.78 4.48
N ARG A 178 -13.55 20.36 3.20
CA ARG A 178 -13.75 18.97 2.78
C ARG A 178 -12.50 18.26 2.28
N VAL A 179 -11.33 18.92 2.25
CA VAL A 179 -10.09 18.27 1.77
C VAL A 179 -9.10 18.18 2.91
N LYS A 180 -8.52 16.99 3.10
CA LYS A 180 -7.52 16.73 4.13
C LYS A 180 -6.30 16.07 3.50
N LEU A 181 -5.15 16.69 3.66
CA LEU A 181 -3.88 16.15 3.20
C LEU A 181 -3.34 15.21 4.29
N ALA A 182 -3.21 13.93 3.97
CA ALA A 182 -2.74 12.92 4.90
C ALA A 182 -1.20 12.91 4.94
N SER A 183 -0.63 13.36 6.06
CA SER A 183 0.82 13.48 6.29
C SER A 183 1.45 12.20 6.83
N SER A 184 0.71 11.35 7.55
CA SER A 184 1.26 10.13 8.13
C SER A 184 1.78 9.18 7.04
N PRO A 185 2.94 8.52 7.24
CA PRO A 185 3.45 7.52 6.30
C PRO A 185 2.56 6.27 6.24
N ASP A 186 1.88 5.95 7.34
CA ASP A 186 0.92 4.85 7.37
C ASP A 186 -0.43 5.27 6.79
N ALA A 187 -0.83 4.60 5.71
CA ALA A 187 -2.08 4.87 5.04
C ALA A 187 -3.29 4.14 5.67
N THR A 188 -3.07 3.11 6.49
CA THR A 188 -4.14 2.21 6.93
C THR A 188 -5.27 2.91 7.71
N PRO A 189 -5.02 3.89 8.61
CA PRO A 189 -6.10 4.59 9.28
C PRO A 189 -6.99 5.38 8.29
N TYR A 190 -6.39 5.97 7.26
CA TYR A 190 -7.12 6.73 6.23
C TYR A 190 -7.92 5.82 5.30
N LEU A 191 -7.42 4.63 4.99
CA LEU A 191 -8.18 3.61 4.26
C LEU A 191 -9.40 3.17 5.07
N ALA A 192 -9.23 2.88 6.36
CA ALA A 192 -10.35 2.51 7.24
C ALA A 192 -11.42 3.62 7.36
N ALA A 193 -10.98 4.89 7.28
CA ALA A 193 -11.85 6.07 7.33
C ALA A 193 -12.63 6.34 6.04
N ALA A 194 -12.20 5.78 4.90
CA ALA A 194 -12.80 6.04 3.61
C ALA A 194 -13.93 5.07 3.28
N ASP A 195 -14.96 5.58 2.61
CA ASP A 195 -16.07 4.82 2.06
C ASP A 195 -15.80 4.41 0.60
N ALA A 196 -14.96 5.16 -0.12
CA ALA A 196 -14.47 4.80 -1.46
C ALA A 196 -12.99 5.17 -1.66
N LEU A 197 -12.28 4.42 -2.49
CA LEU A 197 -10.91 4.73 -2.93
C LEU A 197 -10.90 5.10 -4.43
N VAL A 198 -10.27 6.23 -4.74
CA VAL A 198 -9.82 6.57 -6.10
C VAL A 198 -8.29 6.49 -6.15
N THR A 199 -7.74 5.74 -7.10
CA THR A 199 -6.28 5.57 -7.27
C THR A 199 -5.98 5.34 -8.75
N ASP A 200 -4.71 5.29 -9.14
CA ASP A 200 -4.26 4.63 -10.37
C ASP A 200 -3.77 3.19 -10.03
N HIS A 201 -2.94 2.58 -10.87
CA HIS A 201 -2.36 1.25 -10.58
C HIS A 201 -1.37 1.30 -9.41
N SER A 202 -1.88 1.16 -8.18
CA SER A 202 -1.12 1.24 -6.93
C SER A 202 -1.36 0.01 -6.05
N SER A 203 -0.38 -0.35 -5.20
CA SER A 203 -0.56 -1.42 -4.19
C SER A 203 -1.71 -1.09 -3.26
N ILE A 204 -1.98 0.20 -3.02
CA ILE A 204 -3.05 0.63 -2.12
C ILE A 204 -4.45 0.22 -2.61
N GLY A 205 -4.64 0.09 -3.94
CA GLY A 205 -5.89 -0.44 -4.51
C GLY A 205 -6.11 -1.92 -4.17
N PHE A 206 -5.03 -2.70 -4.12
CA PHE A 206 -5.09 -4.07 -3.61
C PHE A 206 -5.35 -4.06 -2.10
N GLU A 207 -4.62 -3.26 -1.33
CA GLU A 207 -4.78 -3.16 0.13
C GLU A 207 -6.24 -2.80 0.51
N TYR A 208 -6.87 -1.88 -0.21
CA TYR A 208 -8.24 -1.44 0.03
C TYR A 208 -9.30 -2.51 -0.28
N SER A 209 -8.99 -3.51 -1.12
CA SER A 209 -9.90 -4.62 -1.39
C SER A 209 -10.21 -5.46 -0.13
N LEU A 210 -9.36 -5.39 0.90
CA LEU A 210 -9.60 -6.02 2.20
C LEU A 210 -10.83 -5.45 2.93
N LEU A 211 -11.19 -4.20 2.63
CA LEU A 211 -12.37 -3.54 3.21
C LEU A 211 -13.65 -3.84 2.42
N ASP A 212 -13.54 -4.47 1.24
CA ASP A 212 -14.63 -4.71 0.29
C ASP A 212 -15.51 -3.46 0.03
N ARG A 213 -14.84 -2.33 -0.20
CA ARG A 213 -15.47 -1.03 -0.45
C ARG A 213 -15.24 -0.54 -1.89
N PRO A 214 -16.09 0.35 -2.41
CA PRO A 214 -15.97 0.98 -3.72
C PRO A 214 -14.55 1.37 -4.14
N LEU A 215 -14.14 0.91 -5.32
CA LEU A 215 -12.81 1.14 -5.88
C LEU A 215 -12.91 1.72 -7.28
N VAL A 216 -12.20 2.81 -7.54
CA VAL A 216 -12.12 3.47 -8.84
C VAL A 216 -10.65 3.61 -9.24
N ILE A 217 -10.33 3.16 -10.45
CA ILE A 217 -9.01 3.27 -11.06
C ILE A 217 -9.04 4.34 -12.15
N VAL A 218 -8.21 5.37 -11.98
CA VAL A 218 -7.87 6.31 -13.05
C VAL A 218 -6.93 5.59 -14.02
N ASP A 219 -7.31 5.53 -15.29
CA ASP A 219 -6.54 4.85 -16.32
C ASP A 219 -5.26 5.62 -16.64
N CYS A 220 -4.12 4.97 -16.45
CA CYS A 220 -2.79 5.52 -16.67
C CYS A 220 -1.93 4.47 -17.39
N PRO A 221 -2.14 4.25 -18.70
CA PRO A 221 -1.42 3.20 -19.44
C PRO A 221 0.10 3.43 -19.48
N ASP A 222 0.55 4.69 -19.54
CA ASP A 222 1.97 5.03 -19.51
C ASP A 222 2.62 4.70 -18.15
N LEU A 223 1.86 4.80 -17.04
CA LEU A 223 2.32 4.32 -15.73
C LEU A 223 2.52 2.80 -15.76
N VAL A 224 1.55 2.07 -16.30
CA VAL A 224 1.59 0.60 -16.40
C VAL A 224 2.80 0.15 -17.23
N ALA A 225 3.05 0.81 -18.36
CA ALA A 225 4.17 0.52 -19.24
C ALA A 225 5.51 0.89 -18.59
N SER A 226 5.66 2.13 -18.12
CA SER A 226 6.91 2.64 -17.52
C SER A 226 7.32 1.87 -16.26
N ALA A 227 6.36 1.51 -15.42
CA ALA A 227 6.61 0.72 -14.22
C ALA A 227 6.72 -0.79 -14.50
N ARG A 228 6.61 -1.24 -15.76
CA ARG A 228 6.66 -2.67 -16.16
C ARG A 228 5.75 -3.52 -15.29
N VAL A 229 4.51 -3.08 -15.14
CA VAL A 229 3.53 -3.78 -14.31
C VAL A 229 3.21 -5.12 -14.93
N THR A 230 3.19 -6.18 -14.11
CA THR A 230 2.80 -7.51 -14.56
C THR A 230 1.35 -7.50 -15.09
N PRO A 231 1.08 -7.96 -16.34
CA PRO A 231 -0.25 -7.86 -16.95
C PRO A 231 -1.39 -8.50 -16.13
N SER A 232 -1.12 -9.65 -15.48
CA SER A 232 -2.12 -10.29 -14.61
C SER A 232 -2.50 -9.44 -13.40
N LYS A 233 -1.61 -8.56 -12.92
CA LYS A 233 -1.88 -7.62 -11.82
C LYS A 233 -2.76 -6.46 -12.30
N VAL A 234 -2.53 -5.97 -13.51
CA VAL A 234 -3.38 -4.96 -14.16
C VAL A 234 -4.80 -5.49 -14.32
N SER A 235 -4.93 -6.69 -14.89
CA SER A 235 -6.23 -7.35 -15.09
C SER A 235 -6.94 -7.62 -13.76
N ALA A 236 -6.23 -8.13 -12.75
CA ALA A 236 -6.82 -8.40 -11.44
C ALA A 236 -7.35 -7.12 -10.77
N LEU A 237 -6.55 -6.05 -10.70
CA LEU A 237 -6.99 -4.80 -10.06
C LEU A 237 -8.17 -4.17 -10.81
N ARG A 238 -8.11 -4.12 -12.15
CA ARG A 238 -9.18 -3.53 -12.97
C ARG A 238 -10.48 -4.34 -12.93
N SER A 239 -10.43 -5.65 -12.66
CA SER A 239 -11.65 -6.46 -12.51
C SER A 239 -12.46 -6.10 -11.26
N ALA A 240 -11.77 -5.60 -10.22
CA ALA A 240 -12.33 -5.28 -8.92
C ALA A 240 -12.74 -3.79 -8.78
N ALA A 241 -12.76 -3.04 -9.87
CA ALA A 241 -12.92 -1.59 -9.86
C ALA A 241 -13.63 -1.07 -11.10
N GLU A 242 -14.21 0.12 -10.99
CA GLU A 242 -14.54 0.91 -12.17
C GLU A 242 -13.28 1.61 -12.71
N VAL A 243 -13.13 1.64 -14.03
CA VAL A 243 -12.01 2.32 -14.68
C VAL A 243 -12.50 3.59 -15.37
N VAL A 244 -11.83 4.70 -15.10
CA VAL A 244 -12.20 6.05 -15.56
C VAL A 244 -10.99 6.78 -16.11
N SER A 245 -11.21 7.74 -17.01
CA SER A 245 -10.13 8.53 -17.61
C SER A 245 -10.23 10.02 -17.25
N ALA A 246 -11.36 10.46 -16.70
CA ALA A 246 -11.59 11.86 -16.35
C ALA A 246 -12.12 12.06 -14.91
N PRO A 247 -11.84 13.22 -14.27
CA PRO A 247 -12.36 13.56 -12.96
C PRO A 247 -13.89 13.45 -12.82
N GLY A 248 -14.64 13.89 -13.84
CA GLY A 248 -16.09 13.80 -13.84
C GLY A 248 -16.60 12.36 -13.83
N GLU A 249 -15.96 11.48 -14.60
CA GLU A 249 -16.27 10.04 -14.62
C GLU A 249 -15.96 9.42 -13.26
N ALA A 250 -14.84 9.79 -12.62
CA ALA A 250 -14.50 9.33 -11.28
C ALA A 250 -15.59 9.68 -10.25
N VAL A 251 -16.12 10.90 -10.30
CA VAL A 251 -17.23 11.33 -9.43
C VAL A 251 -18.48 10.47 -9.65
N HIS A 252 -18.81 10.15 -10.90
CA HIS A 252 -19.97 9.33 -11.25
C HIS A 252 -19.77 7.86 -10.82
N ALA A 253 -18.59 7.30 -11.04
CA ALA A 253 -18.22 5.95 -10.63
C ALA A 253 -18.26 5.80 -9.10
N VAL A 254 -17.72 6.77 -8.36
CA VAL A 254 -17.81 6.80 -6.89
C VAL A 254 -19.27 6.84 -6.45
N ARG A 255 -20.08 7.75 -7.02
CA ARG A 255 -21.51 7.86 -6.68
C ARG A 255 -22.23 6.53 -6.88
N ARG A 256 -22.07 5.92 -8.06
CA ARG A 256 -22.72 4.68 -8.45
C ARG A 256 -22.36 3.52 -7.51
N GLN A 257 -21.08 3.36 -7.18
CA GLN A 257 -20.65 2.31 -6.25
C GLN A 257 -21.02 2.59 -4.79
N LEU A 258 -21.21 3.85 -4.38
CA LEU A 258 -21.75 4.17 -3.05
C LEU A 258 -23.25 3.89 -2.98
N GLU A 259 -24.00 4.07 -4.07
CA GLU A 259 -25.42 3.73 -4.19
C GLU A 259 -25.63 2.21 -4.25
N ASP A 260 -24.75 1.47 -4.93
CA ASP A 260 -24.71 0.01 -4.95
C ASP A 260 -23.30 -0.54 -4.63
N PRO A 261 -22.96 -0.72 -3.34
CA PRO A 261 -21.67 -1.26 -2.93
C PRO A 261 -21.41 -2.71 -3.36
N SER A 262 -22.44 -3.44 -3.82
CA SER A 262 -22.28 -4.82 -4.28
C SER A 262 -21.57 -4.92 -5.63
N LEU A 263 -21.57 -3.83 -6.42
CA LEU A 263 -20.80 -3.74 -7.66
C LEU A 263 -19.33 -4.08 -7.40
N HIS A 264 -18.81 -5.04 -8.14
CA HIS A 264 -17.44 -5.56 -8.03
C HIS A 264 -17.04 -6.18 -6.67
N SER A 265 -17.99 -6.41 -5.74
CA SER A 265 -17.67 -7.00 -4.43
C SER A 265 -17.08 -8.40 -4.55
N CYS A 266 -17.63 -9.24 -5.44
CA CYS A 266 -17.10 -10.58 -5.68
C CYS A 266 -15.62 -10.54 -6.11
N GLU A 267 -15.30 -9.66 -7.06
CA GLU A 267 -13.96 -9.45 -7.60
C GLU A 267 -13.02 -8.82 -6.56
N ARG A 268 -13.48 -7.85 -5.76
CA ARG A 268 -12.70 -7.29 -4.64
C ARG A 268 -12.35 -8.35 -3.60
N GLN A 269 -13.31 -9.18 -3.20
CA GLN A 269 -13.06 -10.25 -2.25
C GLN A 269 -12.13 -11.32 -2.84
N ALA A 270 -12.26 -11.64 -4.13
CA ALA A 270 -11.34 -12.55 -4.82
C ALA A 270 -9.92 -11.98 -4.86
N LEU A 271 -9.79 -10.68 -5.16
CA LEU A 271 -8.52 -9.95 -5.13
C LEU A 271 -7.91 -9.99 -3.72
N ALA A 272 -8.68 -9.68 -2.68
CA ALA A 272 -8.22 -9.72 -1.30
C ALA A 272 -7.68 -11.11 -0.92
N ARG A 273 -8.43 -12.18 -1.21
CA ARG A 273 -8.03 -13.57 -0.93
C ARG A 273 -6.77 -13.98 -1.69
N GLN A 274 -6.63 -13.55 -2.94
CA GLN A 274 -5.48 -13.90 -3.77
C GLN A 274 -4.20 -13.20 -3.30
N PHE A 275 -4.31 -11.96 -2.83
CA PHE A 275 -3.16 -11.08 -2.62
C PHE A 275 -2.75 -10.86 -1.17
N PHE A 276 -3.56 -11.28 -0.20
CA PHE A 276 -3.25 -11.18 1.22
C PHE A 276 -3.50 -12.51 1.90
N TYR A 277 -2.40 -13.19 2.26
CA TYR A 277 -2.49 -14.44 3.00
C TYR A 277 -2.85 -14.19 4.47
N ARG A 278 -4.05 -14.63 4.88
CA ARG A 278 -4.56 -14.58 6.26
C ARG A 278 -4.32 -13.21 6.94
N PRO A 279 -4.84 -12.11 6.38
CA PRO A 279 -4.67 -10.77 6.95
C PRO A 279 -5.28 -10.69 8.36
N GLY A 280 -4.79 -9.78 9.19
CA GLY A 280 -5.17 -9.61 10.60
C GLY A 280 -4.30 -10.39 11.59
N THR A 281 -3.42 -11.25 11.09
CA THR A 281 -2.53 -12.11 11.90
C THR A 281 -1.15 -12.29 11.25
N ALA A 282 -0.82 -11.48 10.25
CA ALA A 282 0.46 -11.58 9.54
C ALA A 282 1.64 -11.13 10.39
N THR A 283 1.41 -10.15 11.28
CA THR A 283 2.39 -9.62 12.23
C THR A 283 2.91 -10.72 13.14
N ASP A 284 2.01 -11.51 13.74
CA ASP A 284 2.39 -12.63 14.62
C ASP A 284 3.23 -13.67 13.89
N ARG A 285 2.84 -14.03 12.66
CA ARG A 285 3.62 -14.96 11.82
C ARG A 285 4.98 -14.39 11.46
N ALA A 286 5.06 -13.10 11.12
CA ALA A 286 6.32 -12.45 10.80
C ALA A 286 7.25 -12.36 12.02
N VAL A 287 6.73 -11.99 13.18
CA VAL A 287 7.48 -11.96 14.45
C VAL A 287 8.01 -13.36 14.76
N ARG A 288 7.17 -14.40 14.68
CA ARG A 288 7.60 -15.79 14.89
C ARG A 288 8.74 -16.18 13.93
N ALA A 289 8.62 -15.87 12.64
CA ALA A 289 9.67 -16.17 11.66
C ALA A 289 11.00 -15.44 11.94
N ILE A 290 10.94 -14.22 12.46
CA ILE A 290 12.12 -13.45 12.89
C ILE A 290 12.78 -14.11 14.11
N TYR A 291 11.99 -14.53 15.11
CA TYR A 291 12.52 -15.19 16.30
C TYR A 291 13.15 -16.54 15.96
N GLU A 292 12.52 -17.31 15.06
CA GLU A 292 13.04 -18.59 14.57
C GLU A 292 14.41 -18.41 13.87
N VAL A 293 14.60 -17.36 13.04
CA VAL A 293 15.90 -17.14 12.37
C VAL A 293 16.99 -16.67 13.33
N LEU A 294 16.59 -16.02 14.42
CA LEU A 294 17.48 -15.57 15.48
C LEU A 294 17.76 -16.67 16.54
N ALA A 295 17.11 -17.83 16.43
CA ALA A 295 17.14 -18.89 17.43
C ALA A 295 16.77 -18.39 18.84
N LEU A 296 15.75 -17.53 18.91
CA LEU A 296 15.19 -17.00 20.15
C LEU A 296 13.88 -17.72 20.49
N GLU A 297 13.62 -17.93 21.78
CA GLU A 297 12.31 -18.38 22.25
C GLU A 297 11.24 -17.35 21.87
N PRO A 298 10.11 -17.76 21.25
CA PRO A 298 9.04 -16.84 20.90
C PRO A 298 8.61 -16.05 22.12
N HIS A 299 8.71 -14.72 22.07
CA HIS A 299 8.17 -13.91 23.15
C HIS A 299 6.65 -14.11 23.17
N ALA A 300 6.09 -14.58 24.29
CA ALA A 300 4.65 -14.55 24.54
C ALA A 300 4.22 -13.08 24.69
N ALA A 301 4.11 -12.35 23.58
CA ALA A 301 3.64 -10.98 23.63
C ALA A 301 2.11 -10.98 23.73
N ALA A 302 1.60 -10.73 24.93
CA ALA A 302 0.32 -10.05 25.06
C ALA A 302 0.50 -8.66 24.42
N LEU A 303 -0.03 -8.43 23.23
CA LEU A 303 -0.16 -7.08 22.70
C LEU A 303 -1.31 -6.41 23.47
N PRO A 304 -1.08 -5.35 24.28
CA PRO A 304 -2.18 -4.56 24.76
C PRO A 304 -2.80 -3.86 23.55
N ALA A 305 -4.07 -4.17 23.27
CA ALA A 305 -4.91 -3.32 22.46
C ALA A 305 -5.01 -1.96 23.14
N ARG A 306 -4.21 -0.96 22.71
CA ARG A 306 -4.52 0.48 22.80
C ARG A 306 -3.40 1.37 22.28
N ALA A 307 -3.84 2.49 21.70
CA ALA A 307 -3.09 3.67 21.25
C ALA A 307 -2.48 3.64 19.84
N ILE A 308 -3.34 3.52 18.81
CA ILE A 308 -3.11 4.21 17.54
C ILE A 308 -4.15 5.34 17.42
N GLN A 309 -4.05 6.34 18.31
CA GLN A 309 -4.87 7.56 18.21
C GLN A 309 -4.01 8.83 18.19
N GLU A 310 -2.71 8.77 18.52
CA GLU A 310 -1.86 9.97 18.62
C GLU A 310 -1.12 10.36 17.33
N ARG A 311 -1.25 9.61 16.22
CA ARG A 311 -0.46 9.86 14.99
C ARG A 311 -1.26 10.31 13.77
N VAL A 312 -2.54 10.62 13.92
CA VAL A 312 -3.39 11.08 12.80
C VAL A 312 -3.25 12.59 12.56
N THR A 313 -2.65 13.35 13.49
CA THR A 313 -2.68 14.82 13.53
C THR A 313 -1.30 15.52 13.43
N THR A 314 -0.24 14.83 13.04
CA THR A 314 1.07 15.47 12.72
C THR A 314 1.47 15.15 11.29
#